data_AF-A0A956VQI5-F1
#
_entry.id   AF-A0A956VQI5-F1
#
_cell.length_a   1.000
_cell.length_b   1.000
_cell.length_c   1.000
_cell.angle_alpha   90.00
_cell.angle_beta   90.00
_cell.angle_gamma   90.00
#
_symmetry.space_group_name_H-M   'P 1'
#
loop_
_entity.id
_entity.type
_entity.pdbx_description
1 polymer ?
#
loop_
_entity_poly.entity_id
_entity_poly.type
_entity_poly.pdbx_seq_one_letter_code
_entity_poly.pdbx_strand_id
1 'polypeptide(L)'
;MNVILNTDEAHVVLALVSSTVLDHVDLSEEAKEKIREWRTARAPGTIPLDDFTESLNEALGNFIDDRTRRMLRQRGKLKVRE
;
A
#
# COMPACT_ATOMS: atom_id res chain seq x y z
N MET A 1 -6.61 -15.01 -1.32
CA MET A 1 -5.30 -14.94 -0.62
C MET A 1 -5.33 -13.62 0.10
N ASN A 2 -5.41 -13.63 1.43
CA ASN A 2 -5.55 -12.40 2.19
C ASN A 2 -4.13 -11.92 2.51
N VAL A 3 -3.65 -10.92 1.78
CA VAL A 3 -2.44 -10.20 2.18
C VAL A 3 -2.87 -9.27 3.31
N ILE A 4 -2.36 -9.52 4.51
CA ILE A 4 -2.58 -8.67 5.69
C ILE A 4 -1.19 -8.31 6.19
N LEU A 5 -0.87 -7.03 6.13
CA LEU A 5 0.38 -6.47 6.61
C LEU A 5 0.27 -6.14 8.10
N ASN A 6 1.34 -6.37 8.85
CA ASN A 6 1.53 -5.72 10.14
C ASN A 6 2.08 -4.28 9.95
N THR A 7 2.21 -3.53 11.05
CA THR A 7 2.62 -2.13 11.05
C THR A 7 4.05 -1.93 10.54
N ASP A 8 4.97 -2.82 10.89
CA ASP A 8 6.35 -2.78 10.41
C ASP A 8 6.43 -3.04 8.90
N GLU A 9 5.66 -4.00 8.40
CA GLU A 9 5.57 -4.32 6.97
C GLU A 9 4.94 -3.16 6.18
N ALA A 10 3.87 -2.56 6.70
CA ALA A 10 3.23 -1.39 6.11
C ALA A 10 4.19 -0.18 6.09
N HIS A 11 4.98 0.02 7.14
CA HIS A 11 6.01 1.05 7.18
C HIS A 11 7.09 0.85 6.12
N VAL A 12 7.55 -0.40 5.89
CA VAL A 12 8.51 -0.71 4.82
C VAL A 12 7.96 -0.35 3.44
N VAL A 13 6.69 -0.69 3.17
CA VAL A 13 6.02 -0.34 1.90
C VAL A 13 5.92 1.19 1.77
N LEU A 14 5.48 1.88 2.81
CA LEU A 14 5.38 3.33 2.86
C LEU A 14 6.74 3.99 2.59
N ALA A 15 7.82 3.51 3.21
CA ALA A 15 9.16 4.03 3.02
C ALA A 15 9.65 3.84 1.59
N LEU A 16 9.46 2.65 1.01
CA LEU A 16 9.86 2.35 -0.36
C LEU A 16 9.13 3.22 -1.38
N VAL A 17 7.80 3.32 -1.28
CA VAL A 17 6.98 4.10 -2.22
C VAL A 17 7.30 5.58 -2.12
N SER A 18 7.40 6.12 -0.90
CA SER A 18 7.74 7.53 -0.70
C SER A 18 9.14 7.88 -1.21
N SER A 19 10.14 7.02 -1.00
CA SER A 19 11.49 7.21 -1.58
C SER A 19 11.44 7.19 -3.11
N THR A 20 10.72 6.24 -3.71
CA THR A 20 10.57 6.16 -5.18
C THR A 20 9.98 7.45 -5.74
N VAL A 21 8.98 8.03 -5.07
CA VAL A 21 8.37 9.30 -5.48
C VAL A 21 9.36 10.46 -5.34
N LEU A 22 10.07 10.55 -4.21
CA LEU A 22 11.04 11.62 -3.96
C LEU A 22 12.22 11.60 -4.95
N ASP A 23 12.65 10.42 -5.38
CA ASP A 23 13.84 10.23 -6.20
C ASP A 23 13.55 10.32 -7.71
N HIS A 24 12.35 9.94 -8.14
CA HIS A 24 12.03 9.77 -9.56
C HIS A 24 10.94 10.70 -10.10
N VAL A 25 10.22 11.42 -9.25
CA VAL A 25 9.21 12.39 -9.69
C VAL A 25 9.79 13.79 -9.57
N ASP A 26 9.67 14.58 -10.65
CA ASP A 26 10.05 15.98 -10.62
C ASP A 26 9.04 16.78 -9.79
N LEU A 27 9.42 17.08 -8.55
CA LEU A 27 8.60 17.73 -7.54
C LEU A 27 9.28 19.03 -7.08
N SER A 28 8.47 20.03 -6.73
CA SER A 28 8.98 21.20 -6.02
C SER A 28 9.55 20.80 -4.65
N GLU A 29 10.48 21.61 -4.11
CA GLU A 29 11.06 21.35 -2.79
C GLU A 29 10.01 21.38 -1.67
N GLU A 30 8.99 22.24 -1.79
CA GLU A 30 7.86 22.27 -0.87
C GLU A 30 7.09 20.93 -0.87
N ALA A 31 6.82 20.37 -2.04
CA ALA A 31 6.13 19.08 -2.15
C ALA A 31 6.98 17.93 -1.58
N LYS A 32 8.30 17.93 -1.85
CA LYS A 32 9.22 16.95 -1.26
C LYS A 32 9.21 17.01 0.27
N GLU A 33 9.20 18.22 0.84
CA GLU A 33 9.17 18.39 2.29
C GLU A 33 7.88 17.87 2.89
N LYS A 34 6.72 18.14 2.27
CA LYS A 34 5.44 17.60 2.72
C LYS A 34 5.41 16.07 2.72
N ILE A 35 6.04 15.42 1.74
CA ILE A 35 6.16 13.95 1.71
C ILE A 35 7.06 13.46 2.86
N ARG A 36 8.17 14.13 3.13
CA ARG A 36 9.07 13.78 4.25
C ARG A 36 8.40 13.96 5.62
N GLU A 37 7.66 15.05 5.81
CA GLU A 37 6.83 15.30 7.00
C GLU A 37 5.78 14.20 7.16
N TRP A 38 5.05 13.89 6.08
CA TRP A 38 4.02 12.86 6.07
C TRP A 38 4.57 11.46 6.43
N ARG A 39 5.77 11.12 5.94
CA ARG A 39 6.49 9.89 6.30
C ARG A 39 6.90 9.89 7.77
N THR A 40 7.49 10.98 8.24
CA THR A 40 7.97 11.10 9.63
C THR A 40 6.84 10.98 10.65
N ALA A 41 5.67 11.54 10.35
CA ALA A 41 4.49 11.40 11.20
C ALA A 41 4.02 9.94 11.39
N ARG A 42 4.40 9.05 10.48
CA ARG A 42 4.07 7.61 10.46
C ARG A 42 5.29 6.74 10.78
N ALA A 43 6.14 7.20 11.69
CA ALA A 43 7.24 6.41 12.21
C ALA A 43 6.73 5.18 13.00
N PRO A 44 7.56 4.13 13.17
CA PRO A 44 7.19 2.97 13.97
C PRO A 44 6.75 3.35 15.40
N GLY A 45 5.64 2.75 15.85
CA GLY A 45 5.06 2.98 17.18
C GLY A 45 4.17 4.22 17.29
N THR A 46 3.86 4.91 16.19
CA THR A 46 2.91 6.03 16.19
C THR A 46 1.51 5.57 15.78
N ILE A 47 0.47 6.14 16.41
CA ILE A 47 -0.95 5.90 16.05
C ILE A 47 -1.21 6.14 14.55
N PRO A 48 -0.66 7.21 13.91
CA PRO A 48 -0.82 7.40 12.47
C PRO A 48 -0.31 6.25 11.59
N LEU A 49 0.68 5.48 12.03
CA LEU A 49 1.14 4.31 11.29
C LEU A 49 0.14 3.14 11.43
N ASP A 50 -0.45 2.96 12.60
CA ASP A 50 -1.48 1.94 12.85
C ASP A 50 -2.70 2.21 11.96
N ASP A 51 -3.21 3.45 11.97
CA ASP A 51 -4.33 3.89 11.11
C ASP A 51 -4.02 3.71 9.61
N PHE A 52 -2.79 4.02 9.21
CA PHE A 52 -2.33 3.82 7.84
C PHE A 52 -2.29 2.33 7.47
N THR A 53 -1.85 1.47 8.39
CA THR A 53 -1.77 0.03 8.19
C THR A 53 -3.16 -0.58 7.98
N GLU A 54 -4.14 -0.16 8.78
CA GLU A 54 -5.55 -0.57 8.59
C GLU A 54 -6.06 -0.14 7.22
N SER A 55 -5.86 1.13 6.86
CA SER A 55 -6.28 1.69 5.57
C SER A 55 -5.62 0.97 4.38
N LEU A 56 -4.33 0.66 4.47
CA LEU A 56 -3.59 -0.04 3.43
C LEU A 56 -4.09 -1.47 3.27
N ASN A 57 -4.32 -2.18 4.37
CA ASN A 57 -4.87 -3.53 4.34
C ASN A 57 -6.29 -3.57 3.74
N GLU A 58 -7.14 -2.60 4.07
CA GLU A 58 -8.47 -2.49 3.45
C GLU A 58 -8.35 -2.26 1.93
N ALA A 59 -7.49 -1.34 1.49
CA ALA A 59 -7.27 -1.06 0.08
C ALA A 59 -6.72 -2.28 -0.68
N LEU A 60 -5.73 -2.97 -0.11
CA LEU A 60 -5.16 -4.20 -0.67
C LEU A 60 -6.20 -5.31 -0.73
N GLY A 61 -6.97 -5.48 0.34
CA GLY A 61 -8.07 -6.43 0.42
C GLY A 61 -9.09 -6.20 -0.68
N ASN A 62 -9.58 -4.97 -0.85
CA ASN A 62 -10.53 -4.61 -1.90
C ASN A 62 -9.95 -4.85 -3.31
N PHE A 63 -8.69 -4.48 -3.56
CA PHE A 63 -8.10 -4.62 -4.89
C PHE A 63 -7.76 -6.08 -5.26
N ILE A 64 -7.13 -6.81 -4.33
CA ILE A 64 -6.79 -8.22 -4.52
C ILE A 64 -8.08 -9.04 -4.63
N ASP A 65 -9.04 -8.79 -3.74
CA ASP A 65 -10.30 -9.52 -3.73
C ASP A 65 -11.15 -9.20 -4.97
N ASP A 66 -11.18 -7.97 -5.48
CA ASP A 66 -11.87 -7.66 -6.73
C ASP A 66 -11.34 -8.48 -7.92
N ARG A 67 -10.01 -8.64 -8.01
CA ARG A 67 -9.41 -9.48 -9.05
C ARG A 67 -9.70 -10.96 -8.79
N THR A 68 -9.54 -11.46 -7.55
CA THR A 68 -9.79 -12.88 -7.25
C THR A 68 -11.26 -13.27 -7.30
N ARG A 69 -12.21 -12.39 -6.97
CA ARG A 69 -13.66 -12.59 -7.14
C ARG A 69 -14.05 -12.81 -8.59
N ARG A 70 -13.34 -12.19 -9.54
CA ARG A 70 -13.54 -12.40 -10.98
C ARG A 70 -12.83 -13.66 -11.48
N MET A 71 -11.95 -14.29 -10.71
CA MET A 71 -11.20 -15.47 -11.15
C MET A 71 -11.95 -16.76 -10.80
N LEU A 72 -12.45 -17.45 -11.82
CA LEU A 72 -13.01 -18.79 -11.72
C LEU A 72 -11.96 -19.82 -12.14
N ARG A 73 -11.80 -20.89 -11.37
CA ARG A 73 -11.01 -22.05 -11.79
C ARG A 73 -11.93 -23.03 -12.52
N GLN A 74 -11.78 -23.14 -13.84
CA GLN A 74 -12.58 -24.04 -14.68
C GLN A 74 -11.66 -25.08 -15.33
N ARG A 75 -11.86 -26.37 -15.04
CA ARG A 75 -11.07 -27.49 -15.58
C ARG A 75 -9.55 -27.28 -15.45
N GLY A 76 -9.10 -26.81 -14.29
CA GLY A 76 -7.69 -26.57 -13.99
C GLY A 76 -7.11 -25.26 -14.56
N LYS A 77 -7.84 -24.52 -15.40
CA LYS A 77 -7.42 -23.22 -15.95
C LYS A 77 -8.02 -22.07 -15.15
N LEU A 78 -7.24 -21.01 -14.94
CA LEU A 78 -7.73 -19.74 -14.38
C LEU A 78 -8.44 -18.96 -15.48
N LYS A 79 -9.69 -18.55 -15.23
CA LYS A 79 -10.51 -17.74 -16.14
C LYS A 79 -10.98 -16.49 -15.41
N VAL A 80 -10.83 -15.33 -16.03
CA VAL A 80 -11.38 -14.06 -15.50
C VAL A 80 -12.79 -13.88 -16.08
N ARG A 81 -13.76 -13.60 -15.23
CA ARG A 81 -15.13 -13.24 -15.62
C ARG A 81 -15.11 -11.76 -16.01
N GLU A 82 -15.31 -11.49 -17.31
CA GLU A 82 -15.53 -10.14 -17.86
C GLU A 82 -16.86 -9.57 -17.38
#